data_AF-A0A523XI77-F1
#
_entry.id   AF-A0A523XI77-F1
#
_cell.length_a   1.000
_cell.length_b   1.000
_cell.length_c   1.000
_cell.angle_alpha   90.00
_cell.angle_beta   90.00
_cell.angle_gamma   90.00
#
_symmetry.space_group_name_H-M   'P 1'
#
loop_
_entity.id
_entity.type
_entity.pdbx_description
1 polymer ?
#
loop_
_entity_poly.entity_id
_entity_poly.type
_entity_poly.pdbx_seq_one_letter_code
_entity_poly.pdbx_strand_id
1 'polypeptide(L)'
;MFDKIQNKWKEEREKEQLTPMNEAFYGAMRDFLKVRTVRTKEEINPLIKKILEERLHRLKYVINDLLKLRTSKIIQIVMSKQEVNVNLAREEQNFYERMKQVYDIYRKDVFSPKDVAYTDLSLPSVTSEDTDLDDEIDFVAVRFIQSTKE
;
A
#
# COMPACT_ATOMS: atom_id res chain seq x y z
N MET A 1 -14.65 9.53 -6.02
CA MET A 1 -13.34 9.57 -5.32
C MET A 1 -13.31 8.60 -4.14
N PHE A 2 -14.31 8.61 -3.26
CA PHE A 2 -14.42 7.63 -2.16
C PHE A 2 -14.23 6.18 -2.64
N ASP A 3 -14.95 5.77 -3.68
CA ASP A 3 -14.84 4.40 -4.22
C ASP A 3 -13.45 4.11 -4.79
N LYS A 4 -12.79 5.12 -5.39
CA LYS A 4 -11.41 4.98 -5.87
C LYS A 4 -10.43 4.72 -4.73
N ILE A 5 -10.59 5.43 -3.60
CA ILE A 5 -9.77 5.23 -2.40
C ILE A 5 -10.03 3.84 -1.82
N GLN A 6 -11.30 3.43 -1.68
CA GLN A 6 -11.64 2.11 -1.17
C GLN A 6 -11.14 0.98 -2.06
N ASN A 7 -11.32 1.08 -3.38
CA ASN A 7 -10.87 0.05 -4.31
C ASN A 7 -9.35 -0.08 -4.27
N LYS A 8 -8.62 1.05 -4.31
CA LYS A 8 -7.15 1.01 -4.17
C LYS A 8 -6.70 0.44 -2.84
N TRP A 9 -7.40 0.77 -1.75
CA TRP A 9 -7.12 0.20 -0.44
C TRP A 9 -7.33 -1.30 -0.37
N LYS A 10 -8.40 -1.83 -0.99
CA LYS A 10 -8.64 -3.28 -1.08
C LYS A 10 -7.58 -3.97 -1.94
N GLU A 11 -7.34 -3.44 -3.15
CA GLU A 11 -6.32 -3.96 -4.07
C GLU A 11 -4.95 -4.05 -3.38
N GLU A 12 -4.59 -3.04 -2.58
CA GLU A 12 -3.31 -3.01 -1.89
C GLU A 12 -3.20 -4.03 -0.75
N ARG A 13 -4.32 -4.39 -0.11
CA ARG A 13 -4.36 -5.41 0.94
C ARG A 13 -4.32 -6.83 0.37
N GLU A 14 -4.95 -7.04 -0.78
CA GLU A 14 -5.06 -8.36 -1.40
C GLU A 14 -3.79 -8.75 -2.16
N LYS A 15 -3.12 -7.78 -2.78
CA LYS A 15 -1.89 -8.03 -3.54
C LYS A 15 -0.69 -7.86 -2.65
N GLU A 16 0.25 -8.79 -2.71
CA GLU A 16 1.54 -8.65 -2.02
C GLU A 16 2.38 -7.52 -2.66
N GLN A 17 2.43 -7.51 -3.99
CA GLN A 17 3.16 -6.51 -4.75
C GLN A 17 2.48 -5.13 -4.71
N LEU A 18 3.30 -4.09 -4.92
CA LEU A 18 2.84 -2.71 -4.97
C LEU A 18 1.98 -2.47 -6.21
N THR A 19 0.77 -1.95 -6.02
CA THR A 19 -0.15 -1.73 -7.14
C THR A 19 0.13 -0.39 -7.85
N PRO A 20 -0.18 -0.25 -9.15
CA PRO A 20 0.01 1.01 -9.85
C PRO A 20 -0.94 2.09 -9.32
N MET A 21 -0.42 3.31 -9.22
CA MET A 21 -1.12 4.49 -8.73
C MET A 21 -0.99 5.64 -9.72
N ASN A 22 -2.06 6.44 -9.83
CA ASN A 22 -2.03 7.65 -10.66
C ASN A 22 -1.19 8.73 -9.99
N GLU A 23 -0.39 9.46 -10.77
CA GLU A 23 0.50 10.53 -10.30
C GLU A 23 -0.21 11.56 -9.40
N ALA A 24 -1.43 11.97 -9.78
CA ALA A 24 -2.21 12.98 -9.08
C ALA A 24 -3.12 12.42 -7.96
N PHE A 25 -3.02 11.13 -7.64
CA PHE A 25 -3.95 10.46 -6.73
C PHE A 25 -3.97 11.09 -5.33
N TYR A 26 -2.79 11.34 -4.74
CA TYR A 26 -2.68 11.95 -3.41
C TYR A 26 -3.18 13.40 -3.39
N GLY A 27 -3.00 14.14 -4.49
CA GLY A 27 -3.59 15.47 -4.67
C GLY A 27 -5.11 15.41 -4.62
N ALA A 28 -5.72 14.58 -5.48
CA ALA A 28 -7.17 14.40 -5.53
C ALA A 28 -7.76 13.90 -4.19
N MET A 29 -7.03 13.05 -3.47
CA MET A 29 -7.45 12.51 -2.18
C MET A 29 -7.45 13.60 -1.10
N ARG A 30 -6.42 14.44 -1.08
CA ARG A 30 -6.31 15.59 -0.17
C ARG A 30 -7.45 16.57 -0.36
N ASP A 31 -7.73 16.94 -1.61
CA ASP A 31 -8.81 17.86 -1.94
C ASP A 31 -10.18 17.30 -1.54
N PHE A 32 -10.42 16.01 -1.82
CA PHE A 32 -11.62 15.32 -1.39
C PHE A 32 -11.79 15.31 0.13
N LEU A 33 -10.71 15.04 0.87
CA LEU A 33 -10.73 15.04 2.34
C LEU A 33 -10.97 16.44 2.91
N LYS A 34 -10.40 17.48 2.29
CA LYS A 34 -10.59 18.88 2.68
C LYS A 34 -12.06 19.29 2.55
N VAL A 35 -12.67 19.02 1.41
CA VAL A 35 -14.10 19.33 1.17
C VAL A 35 -14.99 18.62 2.19
N ARG A 36 -14.74 17.33 2.47
CA ARG A 36 -15.52 16.57 3.46
C ARG A 36 -15.34 17.11 4.88
N THR A 37 -14.12 17.53 5.22
CA THR A 37 -13.82 18.10 6.54
C THR A 37 -14.54 19.43 6.74
N VAL A 38 -14.52 20.32 5.74
CA VAL A 38 -15.23 21.61 5.79
C VAL A 38 -16.73 21.38 5.93
N ARG A 39 -17.33 20.56 5.07
CA ARG A 39 -18.77 20.23 5.13
C ARG A 39 -19.20 19.65 6.47
N THR A 40 -18.36 18.82 7.09
CA THR A 40 -18.66 18.23 8.41
C THR A 40 -18.65 19.30 9.51
N LYS A 41 -17.76 20.29 9.42
CA LYS A 41 -17.65 21.38 10.40
C LYS A 41 -18.81 22.37 10.30
N GLU A 42 -19.25 22.66 9.08
CA GLU A 42 -20.32 23.63 8.78
C GLU A 42 -21.73 23.07 9.04
N GLU A 43 -21.87 21.75 9.23
CA GLU A 43 -23.16 21.13 9.51
C GLU A 43 -23.72 21.58 10.88
N ILE A 44 -24.94 22.12 10.84
CA ILE A 44 -25.62 22.68 12.02
C ILE A 44 -26.40 21.60 12.74
N ASN A 45 -26.99 20.65 12.00
CA ASN A 45 -27.79 19.61 12.61
C ASN A 45 -26.90 18.62 13.38
N PRO A 46 -27.07 18.45 14.71
CA PRO A 46 -26.16 17.66 15.54
C PRO A 46 -26.15 16.17 15.17
N LEU A 47 -27.30 15.63 14.75
CA LEU A 47 -27.41 14.23 14.34
C LEU A 47 -26.68 14.00 13.02
N ILE A 48 -26.91 14.87 12.03
CA ILE A 48 -26.26 14.78 10.72
C ILE A 48 -24.75 14.99 10.88
N LYS A 49 -24.35 15.97 11.69
CA LYS A 49 -22.95 16.24 12.02
C LYS A 49 -22.25 15.01 12.59
N LYS A 50 -22.84 14.35 13.59
CA LYS A 50 -22.29 13.11 14.16
C LYS A 50 -22.11 12.02 13.09
N ILE A 51 -23.08 11.84 12.20
CA ILE A 51 -22.97 10.86 11.09
C ILE A 51 -21.84 11.24 10.12
N LEU A 52 -21.68 12.53 9.82
CA LEU A 52 -20.61 13.02 8.95
C LEU A 52 -19.23 12.87 9.61
N GLU A 53 -19.11 13.12 10.90
CA GLU A 53 -17.89 12.93 11.69
C GLU A 53 -17.46 11.46 11.67
N GLU A 54 -18.37 10.53 11.93
CA GLU A 54 -18.10 9.09 11.86
C GLU A 54 -17.65 8.65 10.46
N ARG A 55 -18.33 9.14 9.40
CA ARG A 55 -17.94 8.85 8.02
C ARG A 55 -16.55 9.41 7.68
N LEU A 56 -16.26 10.62 8.14
CA LEU A 56 -14.96 11.26 7.95
C LEU A 56 -13.86 10.51 8.72
N HIS A 57 -14.16 10.05 9.93
CA HIS A 57 -13.25 9.24 10.74
C HIS A 57 -12.88 7.94 10.01
N ARG A 58 -13.88 7.18 9.53
CA ARG A 58 -13.65 5.95 8.75
C ARG A 58 -12.84 6.21 7.48
N LEU A 59 -13.12 7.31 6.77
CA LEU A 59 -12.35 7.68 5.60
C LEU A 59 -10.87 7.96 5.95
N LYS A 60 -10.61 8.72 7.02
CA LYS A 60 -9.24 8.99 7.49
C LYS A 60 -8.52 7.71 7.88
N TYR A 61 -9.22 6.78 8.51
CA TYR A 61 -8.66 5.46 8.85
C TYR A 61 -8.21 4.72 7.59
N VAL A 62 -9.10 4.57 6.59
CA VAL A 62 -8.79 3.89 5.32
C VAL A 62 -7.61 4.55 4.60
N ILE A 63 -7.58 5.88 4.56
CA ILE A 63 -6.48 6.63 3.94
C ILE A 63 -5.15 6.37 4.67
N ASN A 64 -5.14 6.46 6.00
CA ASN A 64 -3.93 6.23 6.79
C ASN A 64 -3.42 4.80 6.63
N ASP A 65 -4.32 3.83 6.58
CA ASP A 65 -3.96 2.44 6.38
C ASP A 65 -3.40 2.17 4.98
N LEU A 66 -4.03 2.73 3.94
CA LEU A 66 -3.51 2.69 2.57
C LEU A 66 -2.09 3.27 2.48
N LEU A 67 -1.87 4.44 3.10
CA LEU A 67 -0.54 5.06 3.16
C LEU A 67 0.48 4.14 3.82
N LYS A 68 0.15 3.56 4.98
CA LYS A 68 1.04 2.63 5.70
C LYS A 68 1.40 1.41 4.87
N LEU A 69 0.41 0.78 4.23
CA LEU A 69 0.62 -0.41 3.39
C LEU A 69 1.57 -0.09 2.25
N ARG A 70 1.31 0.99 1.51
CA ARG A 70 2.13 1.37 0.35
C ARG A 70 3.53 1.81 0.77
N THR A 71 3.67 2.58 1.84
CA THR A 71 4.98 2.96 2.39
C THR A 71 5.78 1.73 2.80
N SER A 72 5.16 0.77 3.49
CA SER A 72 5.83 -0.48 3.89
C SER A 72 6.35 -1.26 2.69
N LYS A 73 5.53 -1.42 1.65
CA LYS A 73 5.93 -2.12 0.42
C LYS A 73 7.04 -1.40 -0.32
N ILE A 74 7.00 -0.07 -0.42
CA ILE A 74 8.09 0.71 -1.04
C ILE A 74 9.40 0.51 -0.27
N ILE A 75 9.36 0.51 1.07
CA ILE A 75 10.56 0.25 1.90
C ILE A 75 11.09 -1.17 1.64
N GLN A 76 10.21 -2.18 1.59
CA GLN A 76 10.60 -3.56 1.28
C GLN A 76 11.26 -3.69 -0.10
N ILE A 77 10.73 -3.01 -1.11
CA ILE A 77 11.31 -2.96 -2.46
C ILE A 77 12.73 -2.35 -2.41
N VAL A 78 12.91 -1.23 -1.71
CA VAL A 78 14.25 -0.61 -1.56
C VAL A 78 15.22 -1.55 -0.86
N MET A 79 14.81 -2.19 0.25
CA MET A 79 15.67 -3.09 1.02
C MET A 79 16.04 -4.37 0.25
N SER A 80 15.14 -4.85 -0.61
CA SER A 80 15.38 -6.02 -1.48
C SER A 80 16.11 -5.66 -2.78
N LYS A 81 16.39 -4.36 -3.02
CA LYS A 81 16.98 -3.82 -4.25
C LYS A 81 16.21 -4.19 -5.52
N GLN A 82 14.92 -4.45 -5.38
CA GLN A 82 14.06 -4.64 -6.53
C GLN A 82 13.81 -3.29 -7.20
N GLU A 83 13.74 -3.27 -8.52
CA GLU A 83 13.31 -2.09 -9.25
C GLU A 83 11.78 -1.97 -9.21
N VAL A 84 11.30 -0.74 -9.02
CA VAL A 84 9.86 -0.46 -9.09
C VAL A 84 9.44 -0.43 -10.56
N ASN A 85 8.77 -1.48 -11.02
CA ASN A 85 8.26 -1.58 -12.39
C ASN A 85 6.82 -1.07 -12.57
N VAL A 86 6.30 -0.33 -11.59
CA VAL A 86 4.91 0.17 -11.60
C VAL A 86 4.86 1.67 -11.48
N ASN A 87 3.81 2.28 -12.05
CA ASN A 87 3.57 3.70 -11.90
C ASN A 87 3.30 4.05 -10.44
N LEU A 88 4.15 4.91 -9.89
CA LEU A 88 3.98 5.47 -8.55
C LEU A 88 3.27 6.82 -8.62
N ALA A 89 2.61 7.19 -7.52
CA ALA A 89 2.21 8.58 -7.37
C ALA A 89 3.45 9.47 -7.24
N ARG A 90 3.33 10.77 -7.55
CA ARG A 90 4.48 11.70 -7.48
C ARG A 90 5.15 11.73 -6.11
N GLU A 91 4.36 11.75 -5.05
CA GLU A 91 4.85 11.72 -3.68
C GLU A 91 5.57 10.40 -3.34
N GLU A 92 5.12 9.28 -3.90
CA GLU A 92 5.74 7.96 -3.72
C GLU A 92 7.05 7.84 -4.48
N GLN A 93 7.13 8.36 -5.71
CA GLN A 93 8.38 8.39 -6.46
C GLN A 93 9.45 9.17 -5.67
N ASN A 94 9.08 10.35 -5.18
CA ASN A 94 9.99 11.16 -4.36
C ASN A 94 10.42 10.44 -3.07
N PHE A 95 9.50 9.70 -2.44
CA PHE A 95 9.81 8.90 -1.26
C PHE A 95 10.76 7.74 -1.57
N TYR A 96 10.48 6.98 -2.64
CA TYR A 96 11.31 5.88 -3.10
C TYR A 96 12.74 6.31 -3.39
N GLU A 97 12.95 7.37 -4.18
CA GLU A 97 14.29 7.85 -4.54
C GLU A 97 15.09 8.28 -3.31
N ARG A 98 14.46 8.99 -2.37
CA ARG A 98 15.12 9.41 -1.13
C ARG A 98 15.46 8.24 -0.24
N MET A 99 14.53 7.28 -0.11
CA MET A 99 14.75 6.09 0.72
C MET A 99 15.87 5.23 0.14
N LYS A 100 15.92 5.07 -1.19
CA LYS A 100 16.99 4.38 -1.89
C LYS A 100 18.35 5.01 -1.61
N GLN A 101 18.46 6.33 -1.74
CA GLN A 101 19.69 7.06 -1.43
C GLN A 101 20.14 6.87 0.02
N VAL A 102 19.21 6.96 0.97
CA VAL A 102 19.51 6.76 2.40
C VAL A 102 19.97 5.33 2.67
N TYR A 103 19.29 4.34 2.10
CA TYR A 103 19.65 2.93 2.24
C TYR A 103 21.05 2.64 1.66
N ASP A 104 21.37 3.20 0.49
CA ASP A 104 22.66 3.04 -0.15
C ASP A 104 23.80 3.63 0.70
N ILE A 105 23.57 4.77 1.37
CA ILE A 105 24.55 5.37 2.29
C ILE A 105 24.80 4.43 3.48
N TYR A 106 23.76 4.01 4.18
CA TYR A 106 23.89 3.09 5.32
C TYR A 106 24.60 1.80 4.92
N ARG A 107 24.30 1.26 3.75
CA ARG A 107 24.92 0.03 3.26
C ARG A 107 26.42 0.23 3.00
N LYS A 108 26.83 1.34 2.38
CA LYS A 108 28.25 1.64 2.12
C LYS A 108 29.05 1.87 3.40
N ASP A 109 28.44 2.44 4.43
CA ASP A 109 29.09 2.69 5.71
C ASP A 109 29.30 1.40 6.52
N VAL A 110 28.40 0.42 6.37
CA VAL A 110 28.44 -0.86 7.11
C VAL A 110 29.25 -1.93 6.39
N PHE A 111 29.16 -2.00 5.05
CA PHE A 111 29.76 -3.08 4.27
C PHE A 111 30.98 -2.59 3.49
N SER A 112 32.05 -3.39 3.46
CA SER A 112 33.20 -3.13 2.60
C SER A 112 32.76 -3.15 1.14
N PRO A 113 33.40 -2.38 0.23
CA PRO A 113 33.06 -2.42 -1.20
C PRO A 113 33.05 -3.83 -1.82
N LYS A 114 33.84 -4.75 -1.25
CA LYS A 114 33.86 -6.17 -1.65
C LYS A 114 32.58 -6.91 -1.24
N ASP A 115 32.06 -6.67 -0.04
CA ASP A 115 30.85 -7.32 0.49
C ASP A 115 29.57 -6.81 -0.20
N VAL A 116 29.59 -5.54 -0.62
CA VAL A 116 28.54 -4.92 -1.44
C VAL A 116 28.42 -5.64 -2.80
N ALA A 117 29.55 -5.92 -3.47
CA ALA A 117 29.55 -6.60 -4.76
C ALA A 117 28.97 -8.03 -4.70
N TYR A 118 29.27 -8.80 -3.66
CA TYR A 118 28.73 -10.16 -3.48
C TYR A 118 27.21 -10.17 -3.22
N THR A 119 26.71 -9.16 -2.50
CA THR A 119 25.27 -9.03 -2.17
C THR A 119 24.43 -8.38 -3.27
N ASP A 120 25.06 -7.78 -4.30
CA ASP A 120 24.39 -7.28 -5.50
C ASP A 120 24.34 -8.32 -6.64
N LEU A 121 25.33 -9.23 -6.70
CA LEU A 121 25.38 -10.33 -7.67
C LEU A 121 24.46 -11.51 -7.31
N SER A 122 23.98 -11.59 -6.07
CA SER A 122 23.13 -12.66 -5.55
C SER A 122 21.64 -12.32 -5.60
N LEU A 123 21.20 -11.55 -6.60
CA LEU A 123 19.78 -11.42 -6.92
C LEU A 123 19.36 -12.65 -7.73
N PRO A 124 18.53 -13.57 -7.21
CA PRO A 124 17.84 -14.50 -8.08
C PRO A 124 16.87 -13.68 -8.94
N SER A 125 17.15 -13.67 -10.24
CA SER A 125 16.12 -13.44 -11.25
C SER A 125 15.06 -14.50 -11.03
N VAL A 126 13.92 -14.13 -10.42
CA VAL A 126 12.77 -15.02 -10.30
C VAL A 126 12.13 -15.16 -11.68
N THR A 127 12.71 -16.06 -12.47
CA THR A 127 12.10 -16.78 -13.60
C THR A 127 12.74 -18.17 -13.64
N SER A 128 12.10 -19.10 -12.96
CA SER A 128 12.11 -20.57 -13.08
C SER A 128 11.07 -21.00 -12.05
N GLU A 129 9.87 -21.47 -12.41
CA GLU A 129 9.64 -22.78 -13.02
C GLU A 129 10.69 -23.79 -12.55
N ASP A 130 10.67 -24.08 -11.24
CA ASP A 130 11.04 -25.39 -10.73
C ASP A 130 9.84 -25.92 -9.94
N THR A 131 9.20 -26.91 -10.54
CA THR A 131 8.34 -27.90 -9.90
C THR A 131 9.12 -28.58 -8.79
N ASP A 132 8.80 -28.25 -7.54
CA ASP A 132 8.93 -29.19 -6.43
C ASP A 132 7.61 -29.17 -5.65
N LEU A 133 6.99 -30.35 -5.66
CA LEU A 133 5.77 -30.70 -4.94
C LEU A 133 6.11 -30.79 -3.45
N ASP A 134 5.65 -29.84 -2.65
CA ASP A 134 5.39 -30.04 -1.23
C ASP A 134 4.10 -29.32 -0.87
N ASP A 135 3.18 -30.05 -0.26
CA ASP A 135 1.75 -29.73 -0.13
C ASP A 135 1.48 -28.39 0.58
N GLU A 136 1.18 -27.36 -0.20
CA GLU A 136 0.64 -26.09 0.29
C GLU A 136 -0.84 -26.29 0.67
N ILE A 137 -1.12 -26.42 1.97
CA ILE A 137 -2.50 -26.51 2.47
C ILE A 137 -3.16 -25.14 2.33
N ASP A 138 -3.99 -25.00 1.31
CA ASP A 138 -4.78 -23.80 1.04
C ASP A 138 -6.02 -23.74 1.97
N PHE A 139 -6.04 -22.77 2.90
CA PHE A 139 -7.17 -22.58 3.81
C PHE A 139 -8.30 -21.80 3.14
N VAL A 140 -9.34 -22.49 2.70
CA VAL A 140 -10.56 -21.86 2.15
C VAL A 140 -11.59 -21.64 3.27
N ALA A 141 -12.00 -20.38 3.48
CA ALA A 141 -13.11 -20.05 4.36
C ALA A 141 -14.46 -20.31 3.66
N VAL A 142 -15.13 -21.42 3.99
CA VAL A 142 -16.46 -21.76 3.46
C VAL A 142 -17.56 -21.28 4.40
N ARG A 143 -18.52 -20.51 3.87
CA ARG A 143 -19.72 -20.05 4.61
C ARG A 143 -20.91 -20.93 4.27
N PHE A 144 -21.39 -21.71 5.25
CA PHE A 144 -22.65 -22.45 5.12
C PHE A 144 -23.85 -21.51 5.28
N ILE A 145 -24.66 -21.39 4.24
CA ILE A 145 -25.98 -20.76 4.32
C ILE A 145 -26.99 -21.90 4.52
N GLN A 146 -27.40 -22.12 5.76
CA GLN A 146 -28.45 -23.08 6.07
C GLN A 146 -29.78 -22.48 5.62
N SER A 147 -30.36 -23.01 4.55
CA SER A 147 -31.75 -22.72 4.18
C SER A 147 -32.64 -23.42 5.20
N THR A 148 -33.23 -22.67 6.12
CA THR A 148 -34.39 -23.14 6.89
C THR A 148 -35.51 -23.41 5.89
N LYS A 149 -35.74 -24.69 5.60
CA LYS A 149 -36.99 -25.16 5.01
C LYS A 149 -37.92 -25.57 6.16
N GLU A 150 -39.12 -24.99 6.07
CA GLU A 150 -40.33 -25.12 6.89
C GLU A 150 -40.36 -24.38 8.23
#